data_AF-A0A1L8HE06-F1
#
_entry.id   AF-A0A1L8HE06-F1
#
_cell.length_a   1.000
_cell.length_b   1.000
_cell.length_c   1.000
_cell.angle_alpha   90.00
_cell.angle_beta   90.00
_cell.angle_gamma   90.00
#
_symmetry.space_group_name_H-M   'P 1'
#
loop_
_entity.id
_entity.type
_entity.pdbx_description
1 polymer ?
#
loop_
_entity_poly.entity_id
_entity_poly.type
_entity_poly.pdbx_seq_one_letter_code
_entity_poly.pdbx_strand_id
1 'polypeptide(L)'
;MGTKQTKVCQASAAGDSPQHPGSRKATPARERGDFWASFSLRSGEKLAKSGAGSVPPYHRRIRMIQDMMALVRQGKQEEAMELLRHLRQDLGMESTSLDDVLYRYASFRNLVDPITHDLIISLARYVHCPKPEGDSLGAMEKVCRQLTYHLSPHSQWRRQGIVKRKPQACLKVILSGRPHEGTMDISGIPLNIKDLERVILYLQSNSEHVENVELCFTELTDEMFLQLMPVITSLPHLSTLSLNGNRLTKAILRELTEALKDPKKFPSMTWIDLGNNVDIFSLPQTFLVSLKKRCPKQGNLPTILEFGEGQLNELENQDGSVENQEDEITGGVCEHSSKPKS
;
A
#
# COMPACT_ATOMS: atom_id res chain seq x y z
N MET A 1 -44.99 70.77 -44.78
CA MET A 1 -46.40 70.31 -44.86
C MET A 1 -46.36 68.79 -45.04
N GLY A 2 -47.27 67.98 -44.48
CA GLY A 2 -48.65 67.82 -44.97
C GLY A 2 -48.64 66.97 -46.26
N THR A 3 -49.29 65.81 -46.36
CA THR A 3 -50.35 65.20 -45.53
C THR A 3 -50.43 63.67 -45.78
N LYS A 4 -51.04 62.87 -44.88
CA LYS A 4 -52.28 62.03 -45.06
C LYS A 4 -52.36 61.20 -46.36
N GLN A 5 -52.97 60.00 -46.43
CA GLN A 5 -53.76 59.13 -45.53
C GLN A 5 -53.71 57.71 -46.18
N THR A 6 -54.32 56.56 -45.82
CA THR A 6 -55.61 56.11 -45.22
C THR A 6 -55.53 54.56 -45.28
N LYS A 7 -56.24 53.68 -44.54
CA LYS A 7 -57.16 53.78 -43.38
C LYS A 7 -57.42 52.33 -42.85
N VAL A 8 -57.60 52.17 -41.53
CA VAL A 8 -58.66 51.33 -40.87
C VAL A 8 -58.66 49.78 -41.08
N CYS A 9 -58.99 48.92 -40.09
CA CYS A 9 -59.57 49.16 -38.75
C CYS A 9 -59.03 48.24 -37.63
N GLN A 10 -59.26 48.72 -36.39
CA GLN A 10 -59.55 48.05 -35.08
C GLN A 10 -59.18 46.56 -34.87
N ALA A 11 -58.46 46.14 -33.81
CA ALA A 11 -58.55 46.35 -32.34
C ALA A 11 -59.30 45.19 -31.62
N SER A 12 -59.02 44.84 -30.35
CA SER A 12 -58.45 45.65 -29.25
C SER A 12 -57.58 44.86 -28.26
N ALA A 13 -56.50 45.51 -27.80
CA ALA A 13 -55.91 45.51 -26.43
C ALA A 13 -55.49 44.18 -25.74
N ALA A 14 -54.61 44.15 -24.73
CA ALA A 14 -53.45 44.96 -24.26
C ALA A 14 -52.95 44.26 -22.97
N GLY A 15 -51.69 44.26 -22.52
CA GLY A 15 -50.36 44.65 -23.02
C GLY A 15 -49.33 43.92 -22.13
N ASP A 16 -48.02 44.13 -22.17
CA ASP A 16 -47.23 45.00 -23.07
C ASP A 16 -45.86 44.34 -23.36
N SER A 17 -45.20 44.86 -24.39
CA SER A 17 -43.89 44.51 -24.98
C SER A 17 -42.68 44.99 -24.14
N PRO A 18 -41.40 44.85 -24.60
CA PRO A 18 -40.84 44.16 -25.79
C PRO A 18 -39.77 43.09 -25.34
N GLN A 19 -38.74 42.60 -26.05
CA GLN A 19 -38.08 42.90 -27.33
C GLN A 19 -37.66 41.63 -28.11
N HIS A 20 -37.43 41.80 -29.41
CA HIS A 20 -36.67 40.96 -30.34
C HIS A 20 -35.15 41.30 -30.31
N PRO A 21 -34.27 40.75 -31.17
CA PRO A 21 -34.24 39.43 -31.83
C PRO A 21 -32.89 38.69 -31.60
N GLY A 22 -32.78 37.42 -32.01
CA GLY A 22 -31.54 36.64 -31.88
C GLY A 22 -30.52 36.85 -33.01
N SER A 23 -29.23 36.68 -32.70
CA SER A 23 -28.20 36.29 -33.69
C SER A 23 -27.07 35.47 -33.05
N ARG A 24 -26.53 34.53 -33.84
CA ARG A 24 -25.57 33.47 -33.47
C ARG A 24 -24.37 33.95 -32.62
N LYS A 25 -24.01 33.23 -31.54
CA LYS A 25 -22.62 33.19 -31.04
C LYS A 25 -22.31 32.03 -30.06
N ALA A 26 -21.04 31.61 -30.13
CA ALA A 26 -20.17 30.99 -29.12
C ALA A 26 -20.72 29.93 -28.13
N THR A 27 -20.02 28.79 -28.08
CA THR A 27 -19.94 27.92 -26.91
C THR A 27 -19.31 28.65 -25.71
N PRO A 28 -19.93 28.63 -24.51
CA PRO A 28 -19.24 29.03 -23.27
C PRO A 28 -18.25 27.94 -22.83
N ALA A 29 -17.30 28.32 -21.97
CA ALA A 29 -16.26 27.41 -21.48
C ALA A 29 -16.82 26.35 -20.52
N ARG A 30 -16.14 25.19 -20.49
CA ARG A 30 -16.34 24.16 -19.44
C ARG A 30 -15.61 24.60 -18.18
N GLU A 31 -16.24 25.48 -17.40
CA GLU A 31 -15.65 25.98 -16.15
C GLU A 31 -15.42 24.87 -15.11
N ARG A 32 -14.45 25.13 -14.23
CA ARG A 32 -13.82 24.14 -13.34
C ARG A 32 -14.33 24.34 -11.90
N GLY A 33 -15.55 23.89 -11.62
CA GLY A 33 -16.19 23.97 -10.30
C GLY A 33 -16.45 22.62 -9.64
N ASP A 34 -16.71 22.67 -8.32
CA ASP A 34 -17.53 21.72 -7.55
C ASP A 34 -17.09 20.24 -7.47
N PHE A 35 -15.81 19.99 -7.17
CA PHE A 35 -15.37 18.68 -6.65
C PHE A 35 -15.69 18.47 -5.15
N TRP A 36 -15.72 19.56 -4.38
CA TRP A 36 -15.76 19.53 -2.91
C TRP A 36 -17.11 19.12 -2.28
N ALA A 37 -18.20 19.11 -3.06
CA ALA A 37 -19.55 18.76 -2.59
C ALA A 37 -19.71 17.31 -2.09
N SER A 38 -18.69 16.46 -2.28
CA SER A 38 -18.71 15.03 -1.95
C SER A 38 -18.10 14.67 -0.59
N PHE A 39 -17.38 15.59 0.07
CA PHE A 39 -16.60 15.26 1.29
C PHE A 39 -17.22 15.75 2.62
N SER A 40 -18.13 16.73 2.57
CA SER A 40 -18.63 17.41 3.78
C SER A 40 -20.14 17.31 3.94
N LEU A 41 -20.64 16.18 4.46
CA LEU A 41 -21.73 16.10 5.46
C LEU A 41 -22.15 14.65 5.76
N ARG A 42 -21.41 13.97 6.67
CA ARG A 42 -22.00 12.95 7.56
C ARG A 42 -21.15 12.65 8.81
N SER A 43 -20.85 13.70 9.57
CA SER A 43 -20.63 13.51 11.01
C SER A 43 -21.95 13.05 11.65
N GLY A 44 -21.88 12.16 12.63
CA GLY A 44 -23.06 11.57 13.29
C GLY A 44 -23.50 10.21 12.70
N GLU A 45 -23.24 9.17 13.49
CA GLU A 45 -23.91 7.85 13.52
C GLU A 45 -24.42 7.23 12.20
N LYS A 46 -23.63 6.30 11.65
CA LYS A 46 -24.15 5.03 11.08
C LYS A 46 -23.05 3.98 10.87
N LEU A 47 -22.81 3.18 11.91
CA LEU A 47 -21.98 1.97 11.85
C LEU A 47 -22.74 0.83 11.14
N ALA A 48 -22.91 0.93 9.81
CA ALA A 48 -23.32 -0.18 8.95
C ALA A 48 -23.15 0.16 7.44
N LYS A 49 -22.74 -0.82 6.64
CA LYS A 49 -22.72 -0.81 5.15
C LYS A 49 -21.63 0.05 4.46
N SER A 50 -20.36 -0.16 4.78
CA SER A 50 -19.20 0.42 4.06
C SER A 50 -18.50 -0.53 3.06
N GLY A 51 -18.87 -1.82 3.03
CA GLY A 51 -18.05 -2.89 2.43
C GLY A 51 -18.14 -3.13 0.91
N ALA A 52 -19.19 -2.67 0.21
CA ALA A 52 -19.48 -3.11 -1.17
C ALA A 52 -19.29 -2.05 -2.27
N GLY A 53 -18.76 -0.87 -1.94
CA GLY A 53 -18.62 0.24 -2.90
C GLY A 53 -17.62 1.34 -2.51
N SER A 54 -16.81 1.13 -1.47
CA SER A 54 -15.71 2.04 -1.13
C SER A 54 -14.45 1.65 -1.90
N VAL A 55 -13.71 2.64 -2.39
CA VAL A 55 -12.43 2.45 -3.10
C VAL A 55 -11.40 1.71 -2.20
N PRO A 56 -10.54 0.79 -2.72
CA PRO A 56 -9.60 0.01 -1.92
C PRO A 56 -8.62 0.88 -1.11
N PRO A 57 -8.11 0.44 0.06
CA PRO A 57 -7.24 1.25 0.92
C PRO A 57 -6.05 1.87 0.18
N TYR A 58 -5.29 1.07 -0.55
CA TYR A 58 -4.14 1.55 -1.32
C TYR A 58 -4.52 2.67 -2.32
N HIS A 59 -5.60 2.48 -3.08
CA HIS A 59 -6.10 3.50 -4.01
C HIS A 59 -6.48 4.82 -3.30
N ARG A 60 -7.11 4.76 -2.11
CA ARG A 60 -7.43 5.96 -1.32
C ARG A 60 -6.16 6.68 -0.85
N ARG A 61 -5.17 5.94 -0.35
CA ARG A 61 -3.92 6.50 0.18
C ARG A 61 -3.04 7.10 -0.91
N ILE A 62 -2.85 6.41 -2.02
CA ILE A 62 -2.14 6.92 -3.21
C ILE A 62 -2.78 8.23 -3.68
N ARG A 63 -4.13 8.28 -3.71
CA ARG A 63 -4.85 9.51 -4.02
C ARG A 63 -4.57 10.62 -3.00
N MET A 64 -4.66 10.36 -1.69
CA MET A 64 -4.35 11.37 -0.67
C MET A 64 -2.92 11.91 -0.80
N ILE A 65 -1.94 11.09 -1.19
CA ILE A 65 -0.55 11.49 -1.45
C ILE A 65 -0.42 12.36 -2.71
N GLN A 66 -1.10 11.99 -3.79
CA GLN A 66 -1.12 12.76 -5.04
C GLN A 66 -1.83 14.11 -4.86
N ASP A 67 -2.98 14.12 -4.18
CA ASP A 67 -3.75 15.33 -3.89
C ASP A 67 -2.96 16.22 -2.91
N MET A 68 -2.28 15.69 -1.87
CA MET A 68 -1.33 16.44 -1.02
C MET A 68 -0.21 17.11 -1.83
N MET A 69 0.44 16.36 -2.72
CA MET A 69 1.54 16.89 -3.55
C MET A 69 1.04 18.01 -4.47
N ALA A 70 -0.19 17.92 -4.97
CA ALA A 70 -0.83 18.98 -5.74
C ALA A 70 -1.17 20.22 -4.88
N LEU A 71 -1.59 20.04 -3.63
CA LEU A 71 -1.93 21.13 -2.71
C LEU A 71 -0.69 21.91 -2.23
N VAL A 72 0.40 21.22 -1.87
CA VAL A 72 1.67 21.88 -1.52
C VAL A 72 2.24 22.65 -2.73
N ARG A 73 2.13 22.09 -3.95
CA ARG A 73 2.44 22.80 -5.21
C ARG A 73 1.59 24.06 -5.46
N GLN A 74 0.46 24.21 -4.78
CA GLN A 74 -0.42 25.39 -4.83
C GLN A 74 -0.28 26.31 -3.60
N GLY A 75 0.62 26.01 -2.66
CA GLY A 75 0.74 26.74 -1.38
C GLY A 75 -0.42 26.50 -0.41
N LYS A 76 -1.30 25.53 -0.68
CA LYS A 76 -2.48 25.19 0.13
C LYS A 76 -2.11 24.30 1.31
N GLN A 77 -1.28 24.82 2.21
CA GLN A 77 -0.62 24.01 3.23
C GLN A 77 -1.60 23.39 4.24
N GLU A 78 -2.61 24.14 4.70
CA GLU A 78 -3.65 23.63 5.62
C GLU A 78 -4.45 22.46 5.02
N GLU A 79 -4.82 22.55 3.73
CA GLU A 79 -5.52 21.47 3.03
C GLU A 79 -4.62 20.22 2.90
N ALA A 80 -3.32 20.40 2.70
CA ALA A 80 -2.35 19.31 2.66
C ALA A 80 -2.13 18.69 4.06
N MET A 81 -2.08 19.50 5.12
CA MET A 81 -2.00 19.04 6.51
C MET A 81 -3.22 18.21 6.90
N GLU A 82 -4.42 18.60 6.47
CA GLU A 82 -5.64 17.85 6.75
C GLU A 82 -5.73 16.54 5.95
N LEU A 83 -5.23 16.49 4.70
CA LEU A 83 -5.05 15.22 3.99
C LEU A 83 -3.99 14.31 4.63
N LEU A 84 -2.91 14.87 5.16
CA LEU A 84 -1.92 14.12 5.94
C LEU A 84 -2.55 13.55 7.22
N ARG A 85 -3.41 14.32 7.90
CA ARG A 85 -4.18 13.87 9.07
C ARG A 85 -5.04 12.67 8.69
N HIS A 86 -5.82 12.76 7.60
CA HIS A 86 -6.64 11.65 7.10
C HIS A 86 -5.81 10.42 6.69
N LEU A 87 -4.67 10.59 6.00
CA LEU A 87 -3.78 9.48 5.65
C LEU A 87 -3.24 8.76 6.90
N ARG A 88 -2.90 9.52 7.95
CA ARG A 88 -2.49 8.97 9.25
C ARG A 88 -3.64 8.22 9.94
N GLN A 89 -4.88 8.71 9.85
CA GLN A 89 -6.05 7.99 10.38
C GLN A 89 -6.29 6.66 9.64
N ASP A 90 -6.25 6.66 8.30
CA ASP A 90 -6.43 5.48 7.44
C ASP A 90 -5.27 4.46 7.54
N LEU A 91 -4.23 4.74 8.35
CA LEU A 91 -3.12 3.86 8.72
C LEU A 91 -3.12 3.45 10.21
N GLY A 92 -4.10 3.90 11.01
CA GLY A 92 -4.16 3.62 12.45
C GLY A 92 -3.21 4.46 13.34
N MET A 93 -2.65 5.56 12.82
CA MET A 93 -1.72 6.45 13.56
C MET A 93 -2.45 7.51 14.41
N GLU A 94 -3.74 7.33 14.71
CA GLU A 94 -4.60 8.32 15.39
C GLU A 94 -4.15 8.67 16.81
N SER A 95 -3.60 7.69 17.52
CA SER A 95 -3.22 7.80 18.93
C SER A 95 -1.92 8.59 19.18
N THR A 96 -1.29 9.12 18.12
CA THR A 96 -0.13 10.01 18.22
C THR A 96 -0.48 11.42 17.76
N SER A 97 -0.08 12.45 18.50
CA SER A 97 -0.14 13.82 17.96
C SER A 97 0.79 13.93 16.74
N LEU A 98 0.58 14.95 15.88
CA LEU A 98 1.56 15.24 14.84
C LEU A 98 2.87 15.76 15.45
N ASP A 99 2.80 16.43 16.60
CA ASP A 99 3.95 16.97 17.33
C ASP A 99 4.87 15.88 17.88
N ASP A 100 4.31 14.74 18.32
CA ASP A 100 5.10 13.57 18.74
C ASP A 100 5.92 12.96 17.60
N VAL A 101 5.31 12.91 16.41
CA VAL A 101 5.91 12.41 15.16
C VAL A 101 6.99 13.38 14.65
N LEU A 102 6.80 14.69 14.82
CA LEU A 102 7.72 15.72 14.35
C LEU A 102 8.87 16.01 15.33
N TYR A 103 8.57 16.24 16.62
CA TYR A 103 9.50 16.80 17.61
C TYR A 103 10.11 15.78 18.57
N ARG A 104 9.39 14.70 18.94
CA ARG A 104 9.87 13.75 19.97
C ARG A 104 10.58 12.51 19.42
N TYR A 105 10.63 12.34 18.10
CA TYR A 105 11.12 11.11 17.44
C TYR A 105 10.50 9.88 18.11
N ALA A 106 9.17 9.92 18.28
CA ALA A 106 8.43 9.01 19.15
C ALA A 106 8.81 7.55 18.85
N SER A 107 9.48 6.90 19.81
CA SER A 107 10.02 5.55 19.64
C SER A 107 8.91 4.51 19.78
N PHE A 108 8.07 4.44 18.75
CA PHE A 108 7.05 3.42 18.60
C PHE A 108 7.67 2.04 18.68
N ARG A 109 7.42 1.36 19.80
CA ARG A 109 7.75 -0.06 19.92
C ARG A 109 6.76 -0.83 19.06
N ASN A 110 7.25 -1.90 18.44
CA ASN A 110 6.40 -2.88 17.74
C ASN A 110 5.66 -2.31 16.52
N LEU A 111 6.26 -1.37 15.77
CA LEU A 111 5.75 -0.92 14.47
C LEU A 111 5.53 -2.10 13.52
N VAL A 112 4.45 -2.05 12.74
CA VAL A 112 4.16 -3.11 11.75
C VAL A 112 4.86 -2.85 10.42
N ASP A 113 4.98 -1.58 10.01
CA ASP A 113 5.80 -1.14 8.87
C ASP A 113 6.63 0.10 9.28
N PRO A 114 7.90 -0.09 9.68
CA PRO A 114 8.80 1.01 10.01
C PRO A 114 9.12 1.92 8.82
N ILE A 115 9.12 1.39 7.59
CA ILE A 115 9.51 2.16 6.40
C ILE A 115 8.40 3.14 6.03
N THR A 116 7.15 2.68 6.02
CA THR A 116 5.98 3.56 5.85
C THR A 116 5.91 4.62 6.96
N HIS A 117 6.23 4.27 8.21
CA HIS A 117 6.29 5.24 9.31
C HIS A 117 7.32 6.36 9.06
N ASP A 118 8.56 6.02 8.71
CA ASP A 118 9.63 7.00 8.52
C ASP A 118 9.40 7.86 7.26
N LEU A 119 8.74 7.31 6.23
CA LEU A 119 8.24 8.06 5.09
C LEU A 119 7.09 9.02 5.47
N ILE A 120 6.19 8.63 6.38
CA ILE A 120 5.14 9.52 6.92
C ILE A 120 5.75 10.64 7.78
N ILE A 121 6.76 10.38 8.63
CA ILE A 121 7.52 11.43 9.33
C ILE A 121 8.14 12.40 8.31
N SER A 122 8.80 11.86 7.29
CA SER A 122 9.50 12.66 6.29
C SER A 122 8.53 13.54 5.51
N LEU A 123 7.38 12.99 5.09
CA LEU A 123 6.29 13.76 4.48
C LEU A 123 5.76 14.84 5.41
N ALA A 124 5.50 14.51 6.68
CA ALA A 124 5.01 15.46 7.68
C ALA A 124 5.94 16.66 7.86
N ARG A 125 7.26 16.47 7.81
CA ARG A 125 8.24 17.57 7.89
C ARG A 125 8.14 18.53 6.71
N TYR A 126 7.94 18.03 5.48
CA TYR A 126 7.76 18.88 4.30
C TYR A 126 6.41 19.62 4.29
N VAL A 127 5.34 19.00 4.82
CA VAL A 127 4.01 19.64 4.88
C VAL A 127 3.90 20.62 6.06
N HIS A 128 4.56 20.37 7.19
CA HIS A 128 4.55 21.32 8.33
C HIS A 128 5.52 22.51 8.13
N CYS A 129 6.71 22.27 7.56
CA CYS A 129 7.76 23.29 7.43
C CYS A 129 8.23 23.43 5.97
N PRO A 130 7.42 24.02 5.08
CA PRO A 130 7.81 24.22 3.69
C PRO A 130 9.01 25.18 3.59
N LYS A 131 10.16 24.69 3.11
CA LYS A 131 11.30 25.54 2.77
C LYS A 131 11.01 26.31 1.47
N PRO A 132 11.48 27.56 1.33
CA PRO A 132 11.30 28.36 0.11
C PRO A 132 12.23 27.94 -1.05
N GLU A 133 12.75 26.71 -1.06
CA GLU A 133 13.83 26.24 -1.93
C GLU A 133 13.38 25.08 -2.81
N GLY A 134 13.70 25.11 -4.12
CA GLY A 134 13.17 24.14 -5.09
C GLY A 134 13.52 22.67 -4.82
N ASP A 135 14.64 22.38 -4.18
CA ASP A 135 15.05 21.01 -3.86
C ASP A 135 14.16 20.36 -2.78
N SER A 136 13.55 21.14 -1.86
CA SER A 136 12.65 20.55 -0.86
C SER A 136 11.39 19.94 -1.49
N LEU A 137 10.90 20.53 -2.59
CA LEU A 137 9.78 19.99 -3.35
C LEU A 137 10.19 18.72 -4.13
N GLY A 138 11.40 18.70 -4.69
CA GLY A 138 11.96 17.50 -5.34
C GLY A 138 12.24 16.36 -4.36
N ALA A 139 12.64 16.67 -3.13
CA ALA A 139 12.80 15.72 -2.05
C ALA A 139 11.45 15.18 -1.53
N MET A 140 10.45 16.06 -1.36
CA MET A 140 9.07 15.65 -1.06
C MET A 140 8.51 14.73 -2.16
N GLU A 141 8.78 14.99 -3.45
CA GLU A 141 8.33 14.11 -4.54
C GLU A 141 8.99 12.71 -4.51
N LYS A 142 10.25 12.61 -4.08
CA LYS A 142 10.92 11.31 -3.82
C LYS A 142 10.21 10.55 -2.70
N VAL A 143 9.89 11.22 -1.57
CA VAL A 143 9.15 10.63 -0.44
C VAL A 143 7.74 10.23 -0.85
N CYS A 144 7.00 11.08 -1.56
CA CYS A 144 5.67 10.75 -2.10
C CYS A 144 5.71 9.54 -3.04
N ARG A 145 6.77 9.39 -3.86
CA ARG A 145 6.98 8.21 -4.72
C ARG A 145 7.30 6.95 -3.91
N GLN A 146 8.14 7.04 -2.88
CA GLN A 146 8.46 5.92 -1.98
C GLN A 146 7.23 5.50 -1.16
N LEU A 147 6.45 6.44 -0.63
CA LEU A 147 5.23 6.14 0.11
C LEU A 147 4.13 5.59 -0.81
N THR A 148 4.02 6.10 -2.04
CA THR A 148 3.21 5.50 -3.11
C THR A 148 3.69 4.09 -3.44
N TYR A 149 4.99 3.81 -3.34
CA TYR A 149 5.54 2.46 -3.44
C TYR A 149 5.01 1.63 -2.25
N HIS A 150 5.50 1.80 -1.02
CA HIS A 150 5.17 0.92 0.12
C HIS A 150 3.67 0.72 0.38
N LEU A 151 2.83 1.72 0.14
CA LEU A 151 1.37 1.61 0.31
C LEU A 151 0.62 0.96 -0.88
N SER A 152 1.31 0.42 -1.88
CA SER A 152 0.70 -0.16 -3.09
C SER A 152 1.21 -1.56 -3.45
N PRO A 153 0.42 -2.37 -4.17
CA PRO A 153 0.82 -3.69 -4.65
C PRO A 153 1.92 -3.64 -5.73
N HIS A 154 3.03 -4.37 -5.51
CA HIS A 154 4.21 -4.34 -6.39
C HIS A 154 4.26 -5.39 -7.50
N SER A 155 5.40 -5.39 -8.19
CA SER A 155 5.62 -5.90 -9.55
C SER A 155 5.37 -7.40 -9.78
N GLN A 156 4.97 -8.18 -8.77
CA GLN A 156 4.46 -9.56 -8.92
C GLN A 156 3.37 -9.61 -10.03
N TRP A 157 2.31 -8.78 -9.97
CA TRP A 157 1.29 -8.74 -11.05
C TRP A 157 1.75 -8.10 -12.35
N ARG A 158 2.75 -7.20 -12.31
CA ARG A 158 3.35 -6.68 -13.54
C ARG A 158 4.10 -7.78 -14.29
N ARG A 159 4.79 -8.69 -13.59
CA ARG A 159 5.56 -9.80 -14.19
C ARG A 159 4.67 -10.96 -14.65
N GLN A 160 3.61 -11.30 -13.91
CA GLN A 160 2.73 -12.43 -14.28
C GLN A 160 1.73 -12.13 -15.43
N GLY A 161 1.67 -10.90 -15.95
CA GLY A 161 0.74 -10.53 -17.05
C GLY A 161 -0.75 -10.55 -16.69
N ILE A 162 -1.09 -10.81 -15.41
CA ILE A 162 -2.45 -10.91 -14.86
C ILE A 162 -3.30 -9.66 -15.15
N VAL A 163 -2.66 -8.49 -15.30
CA VAL A 163 -3.30 -7.21 -15.68
C VAL A 163 -4.08 -7.28 -17.02
N LYS A 164 -3.84 -8.29 -17.87
CA LYS A 164 -4.62 -8.54 -19.11
C LYS A 164 -5.79 -9.53 -18.95
N ARG A 165 -6.01 -10.11 -17.77
CA ARG A 165 -7.07 -11.10 -17.49
C ARG A 165 -8.01 -10.59 -16.39
N LYS A 166 -9.23 -11.13 -16.33
CA LYS A 166 -10.16 -10.85 -15.22
C LYS A 166 -9.59 -11.47 -13.93
N PRO A 167 -9.45 -10.75 -12.81
CA PRO A 167 -8.81 -11.28 -11.60
C PRO A 167 -9.41 -12.60 -11.10
N GLN A 168 -10.73 -12.73 -11.20
CA GLN A 168 -11.48 -13.95 -10.85
C GLN A 168 -11.13 -15.19 -11.71
N ALA A 169 -10.69 -14.98 -12.96
CA ALA A 169 -10.20 -16.07 -13.80
C ALA A 169 -8.78 -16.52 -13.36
N CYS A 170 -7.94 -15.59 -12.90
CA CYS A 170 -6.63 -15.90 -12.33
C CYS A 170 -6.78 -16.65 -10.99
N LEU A 171 -7.66 -16.18 -10.11
CA LEU A 171 -8.00 -16.88 -8.87
C LEU A 171 -8.44 -18.33 -9.13
N LYS A 172 -9.33 -18.55 -10.11
CA LYS A 172 -9.76 -19.91 -10.46
C LYS A 172 -8.58 -20.79 -10.90
N VAL A 173 -7.63 -20.26 -11.67
CA VAL A 173 -6.44 -21.03 -12.11
C VAL A 173 -5.57 -21.40 -10.92
N ILE A 174 -5.26 -20.47 -10.02
CA ILE A 174 -4.44 -20.71 -8.83
C ILE A 174 -5.09 -21.76 -7.93
N LEU A 175 -6.38 -21.58 -7.62
CA LEU A 175 -7.16 -22.51 -6.78
C LEU A 175 -7.55 -23.83 -7.49
N SER A 176 -7.12 -24.05 -8.74
CA SER A 176 -7.26 -25.35 -9.44
C SER A 176 -5.98 -26.19 -9.43
N GLY A 177 -4.86 -25.63 -8.97
CA GLY A 177 -3.58 -26.33 -8.86
C GLY A 177 -3.32 -26.95 -7.48
N ARG A 178 -2.05 -27.29 -7.23
CA ARG A 178 -1.48 -27.42 -5.89
C ARG A 178 -0.61 -26.18 -5.59
N PRO A 179 -0.33 -25.84 -4.32
CA PRO A 179 0.62 -24.77 -4.00
C PRO A 179 1.99 -25.07 -4.60
N HIS A 180 2.60 -24.07 -5.24
CA HIS A 180 3.97 -24.16 -5.77
C HIS A 180 4.93 -23.81 -4.63
N GLU A 181 5.94 -24.64 -4.36
CA GLU A 181 6.93 -24.40 -3.29
C GLU A 181 6.25 -24.01 -1.95
N GLY A 182 5.26 -24.80 -1.54
CA GLY A 182 4.49 -24.58 -0.31
C GLY A 182 3.58 -23.34 -0.30
N THR A 183 3.54 -22.55 -1.38
CA THR A 183 3.04 -21.18 -1.36
C THR A 183 1.71 -21.03 -2.09
N MET A 184 0.74 -20.39 -1.43
CA MET A 184 -0.50 -19.89 -2.02
C MET A 184 -0.49 -18.36 -2.05
N ASP A 185 -0.02 -17.77 -3.15
CA ASP A 185 -0.24 -16.35 -3.44
C ASP A 185 -1.52 -16.16 -4.26
N ILE A 186 -2.46 -15.40 -3.69
CA ILE A 186 -3.64 -14.86 -4.39
C ILE A 186 -3.80 -13.36 -4.11
N SER A 187 -2.71 -12.70 -3.73
CA SER A 187 -2.65 -11.28 -3.40
C SER A 187 -3.16 -10.42 -4.58
N GLY A 188 -3.55 -9.17 -4.31
CA GLY A 188 -3.97 -8.19 -5.32
C GLY A 188 -5.26 -8.53 -6.09
N ILE A 189 -5.85 -9.70 -5.85
CA ILE A 189 -7.16 -10.11 -6.36
C ILE A 189 -8.19 -9.71 -5.30
N PRO A 190 -9.11 -8.76 -5.55
CA PRO A 190 -10.18 -8.44 -4.60
C PRO A 190 -11.08 -9.64 -4.39
N LEU A 191 -11.14 -10.12 -3.16
CA LEU A 191 -11.95 -11.28 -2.77
C LEU A 191 -13.35 -10.82 -2.35
N ASN A 192 -14.37 -11.54 -2.81
CA ASN A 192 -15.70 -11.53 -2.22
C ASN A 192 -15.94 -12.80 -1.39
N ILE A 193 -17.05 -12.87 -0.65
CA ILE A 193 -17.38 -14.01 0.23
C ILE A 193 -17.36 -15.36 -0.53
N LYS A 194 -17.85 -15.41 -1.77
CA LYS A 194 -17.84 -16.64 -2.58
C LYS A 194 -16.44 -17.04 -3.07
N ASP A 195 -15.49 -16.12 -3.04
CA ASP A 195 -14.09 -16.38 -3.36
C ASP A 195 -13.39 -16.92 -2.12
N LEU A 196 -13.65 -16.30 -0.96
CA LEU A 196 -13.18 -16.76 0.35
C LEU A 196 -13.60 -18.21 0.63
N GLU A 197 -14.84 -18.59 0.31
CA GLU A 197 -15.32 -19.99 0.35
C GLU A 197 -14.42 -20.94 -0.44
N ARG A 198 -13.98 -20.53 -1.65
CA ARG A 198 -13.06 -21.34 -2.49
C ARG A 198 -11.65 -21.39 -1.92
N VAL A 199 -11.15 -20.31 -1.32
CA VAL A 199 -9.85 -20.27 -0.63
C VAL A 199 -9.85 -21.19 0.59
N ILE A 200 -10.92 -21.14 1.39
CA ILE A 200 -11.15 -22.03 2.55
C ILE A 200 -11.12 -23.51 2.13
N LEU A 201 -11.87 -23.87 1.09
CA LEU A 201 -11.89 -25.24 0.55
C LEU A 201 -10.54 -25.66 -0.03
N TYR A 202 -9.82 -24.76 -0.71
CA TYR A 202 -8.50 -25.04 -1.27
C TYR A 202 -7.45 -25.31 -0.18
N LEU A 203 -7.42 -24.48 0.86
CA LEU A 203 -6.50 -24.63 1.98
C LEU A 203 -6.78 -25.91 2.79
N GLN A 204 -8.06 -26.24 3.01
CA GLN A 204 -8.46 -27.54 3.58
C GLN A 204 -8.00 -28.72 2.71
N SER A 205 -8.13 -28.62 1.38
CA SER A 205 -7.75 -29.69 0.45
C SER A 205 -6.24 -29.88 0.29
N ASN A 206 -5.44 -28.87 0.67
CA ASN A 206 -3.98 -28.86 0.51
C ASN A 206 -3.25 -28.72 1.86
N SER A 207 -3.87 -29.05 3.00
CA SER A 207 -3.35 -28.73 4.35
C SER A 207 -1.89 -29.11 4.58
N GLU A 208 -1.50 -30.32 4.18
CA GLU A 208 -0.13 -30.85 4.30
C GLU A 208 0.89 -30.25 3.34
N HIS A 209 0.48 -29.31 2.47
CA HIS A 209 1.32 -28.74 1.42
C HIS A 209 1.36 -27.20 1.44
N VAL A 210 0.77 -26.54 2.45
CA VAL A 210 0.76 -25.07 2.55
C VAL A 210 1.66 -24.62 3.70
N GLU A 211 2.78 -24.02 3.32
CA GLU A 211 3.79 -23.40 4.20
C GLU A 211 3.67 -21.87 4.23
N ASN A 212 3.21 -21.25 3.13
CA ASN A 212 3.11 -19.80 2.98
C ASN A 212 1.75 -19.40 2.39
N VAL A 213 1.13 -18.36 2.95
CA VAL A 213 -0.16 -17.80 2.48
C VAL A 213 -0.02 -16.30 2.26
N GLU A 214 -0.11 -15.86 1.01
CA GLU A 214 -0.05 -14.44 0.63
C GLU A 214 -1.44 -13.94 0.17
N LEU A 215 -1.97 -12.98 0.93
CA LEU A 215 -3.29 -12.37 0.77
C LEU A 215 -3.20 -10.84 0.74
N CYS A 216 -2.03 -10.28 0.38
CA CYS A 216 -1.77 -8.85 0.41
C CYS A 216 -2.68 -8.10 -0.56
N PHE A 217 -3.24 -6.96 -0.18
CA PHE A 217 -4.12 -6.13 -1.02
C PHE A 217 -5.33 -6.86 -1.65
N THR A 218 -5.83 -7.94 -1.00
CA THR A 218 -7.03 -8.71 -1.42
C THR A 218 -8.37 -8.09 -1.00
N GLU A 219 -8.32 -6.90 -0.39
CA GLU A 219 -9.45 -6.20 0.23
C GLU A 219 -10.08 -6.93 1.43
N LEU A 220 -9.36 -7.87 2.05
CA LEU A 220 -9.86 -8.68 3.16
C LEU A 220 -10.33 -7.80 4.34
N THR A 221 -11.58 -7.96 4.76
CA THR A 221 -12.14 -7.31 5.96
C THR A 221 -12.00 -8.20 7.19
N ASP A 222 -12.20 -7.63 8.38
CA ASP A 222 -12.16 -8.38 9.64
C ASP A 222 -13.14 -9.57 9.63
N GLU A 223 -14.37 -9.40 9.12
CA GLU A 223 -15.38 -10.48 9.06
C GLU A 223 -14.99 -11.60 8.09
N MET A 224 -14.27 -11.28 7.01
CA MET A 224 -13.74 -12.27 6.07
C MET A 224 -12.51 -12.99 6.66
N PHE A 225 -11.63 -12.25 7.33
CA PHE A 225 -10.47 -12.85 8.00
C PHE A 225 -10.91 -13.80 9.13
N LEU A 226 -11.92 -13.44 9.92
CA LEU A 226 -12.46 -14.29 10.98
C LEU A 226 -13.17 -15.56 10.44
N GLN A 227 -13.70 -15.55 9.22
CA GLN A 227 -14.18 -16.76 8.53
C GLN A 227 -13.04 -17.66 8.02
N LEU A 228 -11.90 -17.07 7.65
CA LEU A 228 -10.71 -17.80 7.20
C LEU A 228 -9.91 -18.41 8.38
N MET A 229 -9.88 -17.71 9.52
CA MET A 229 -9.12 -18.07 10.73
C MET A 229 -9.20 -19.55 11.14
N PRO A 230 -10.38 -20.22 11.18
CA PRO A 230 -10.47 -21.64 11.54
C PRO A 230 -9.64 -22.58 10.66
N VAL A 231 -9.45 -22.25 9.37
CA VAL A 231 -8.63 -23.07 8.48
C VAL A 231 -7.15 -22.71 8.63
N ILE A 232 -6.76 -21.45 8.50
CA ILE A 232 -5.33 -21.07 8.60
C ILE A 232 -4.71 -21.38 9.97
N THR A 233 -5.49 -21.34 11.06
CA THR A 233 -4.99 -21.76 12.39
C THR A 233 -4.75 -23.26 12.50
N SER A 234 -5.37 -24.08 11.64
CA SER A 234 -5.25 -25.54 11.61
C SER A 234 -4.17 -26.08 10.67
N LEU A 235 -3.58 -25.24 9.82
CA LEU A 235 -2.57 -25.67 8.84
C LEU A 235 -1.27 -26.12 9.57
N PRO A 236 -0.81 -27.38 9.37
CA PRO A 236 0.29 -27.94 10.15
C PRO A 236 1.65 -27.32 9.83
N HIS A 237 1.90 -26.96 8.57
CA HIS A 237 3.20 -26.47 8.11
C HIS A 237 3.22 -24.96 7.83
N LEU A 238 2.10 -24.25 8.03
CA LEU A 238 1.98 -22.81 7.80
C LEU A 238 2.99 -22.05 8.68
N SER A 239 3.98 -21.45 8.03
CA SER A 239 5.07 -20.68 8.62
C SER A 239 4.90 -19.18 8.38
N THR A 240 4.45 -18.76 7.19
CA THR A 240 4.24 -17.34 6.87
C THR A 240 2.81 -17.03 6.45
N LEU A 241 2.29 -15.88 6.90
CA LEU A 241 0.97 -15.36 6.58
C LEU A 241 1.05 -13.86 6.28
N SER A 242 0.92 -13.48 5.01
CA SER A 242 1.06 -12.09 4.56
C SER A 242 -0.30 -11.46 4.29
N LEU A 243 -0.67 -10.47 5.12
CA LEU A 243 -1.98 -9.79 5.14
C LEU A 243 -1.85 -8.28 4.82
N ASN A 244 -0.74 -7.85 4.22
CA ASN A 244 -0.40 -6.45 4.00
C ASN A 244 -1.48 -5.69 3.18
N GLY A 245 -1.72 -4.41 3.46
CA GLY A 245 -2.52 -3.55 2.57
C GLY A 245 -4.03 -3.83 2.50
N ASN A 246 -4.57 -4.62 3.44
CA ASN A 246 -5.98 -5.01 3.48
C ASN A 246 -6.87 -4.04 4.28
N ARG A 247 -8.14 -4.41 4.49
CA ARG A 247 -9.15 -3.63 5.22
C ARG A 247 -9.24 -4.02 6.69
N LEU A 248 -8.19 -4.63 7.25
CA LEU A 248 -8.18 -5.16 8.61
C LEU A 248 -7.99 -4.04 9.66
N THR A 249 -8.54 -4.25 10.85
CA THR A 249 -8.43 -3.32 11.99
C THR A 249 -7.82 -3.99 13.22
N LYS A 250 -7.53 -3.21 14.27
CA LYS A 250 -7.06 -3.73 15.56
C LYS A 250 -7.98 -4.77 16.21
N ALA A 251 -9.23 -4.93 15.74
CA ALA A 251 -10.14 -5.98 16.19
C ALA A 251 -9.55 -7.40 16.00
N ILE A 252 -8.96 -7.70 14.82
CA ILE A 252 -8.41 -9.04 14.55
C ILE A 252 -7.15 -9.37 15.37
N LEU A 253 -6.44 -8.36 15.88
CA LEU A 253 -5.23 -8.56 16.70
C LEU A 253 -5.55 -9.31 18.00
N ARG A 254 -6.77 -9.13 18.54
CA ARG A 254 -7.26 -9.89 19.70
C ARG A 254 -7.36 -11.38 19.35
N GLU A 255 -8.12 -11.72 18.30
CA GLU A 255 -8.39 -13.11 17.93
C GLU A 255 -7.13 -13.84 17.45
N LEU A 256 -6.23 -13.14 16.75
CA LEU A 256 -4.89 -13.64 16.45
C LEU A 256 -4.07 -13.90 17.73
N THR A 257 -4.09 -12.98 18.69
CA THR A 257 -3.36 -13.14 19.96
C THR A 257 -3.88 -14.32 20.77
N GLU A 258 -5.20 -14.55 20.82
CA GLU A 258 -5.76 -15.72 21.49
C GLU A 258 -5.46 -17.02 20.72
N ALA A 259 -5.47 -17.01 19.39
CA ALA A 259 -5.05 -18.16 18.59
C ALA A 259 -3.57 -18.51 18.81
N LEU A 260 -2.68 -17.52 18.85
CA LEU A 260 -1.24 -17.70 19.11
C LEU A 260 -0.91 -18.15 20.55
N LYS A 261 -1.88 -18.17 21.48
CA LYS A 261 -1.69 -18.80 22.80
C LYS A 261 -1.90 -20.32 22.75
N ASP A 262 -2.95 -20.78 22.06
CA ASP A 262 -3.32 -22.20 21.94
C ASP A 262 -2.26 -22.99 21.16
N PRO A 263 -1.55 -23.97 21.76
CA PRO A 263 -0.49 -24.72 21.09
C PRO A 263 -0.98 -25.65 19.98
N LYS A 264 -2.30 -25.87 19.85
CA LYS A 264 -2.90 -26.61 18.74
C LYS A 264 -3.17 -25.74 17.52
N LYS A 265 -3.04 -24.42 17.65
CA LYS A 265 -3.24 -23.44 16.58
C LYS A 265 -1.90 -22.85 16.16
N PHE A 266 -1.74 -22.62 14.86
CA PHE A 266 -0.52 -22.07 14.26
C PHE A 266 0.74 -22.85 14.72
N PRO A 267 0.79 -24.19 14.56
CA PRO A 267 1.84 -25.02 15.14
C PRO A 267 3.26 -24.71 14.63
N SER A 268 3.38 -24.29 13.36
CA SER A 268 4.66 -23.98 12.68
C SER A 268 4.87 -22.50 12.36
N MET A 269 3.98 -21.62 12.83
CA MET A 269 3.94 -20.20 12.45
C MET A 269 5.17 -19.43 12.92
N THR A 270 5.86 -18.77 11.99
CA THR A 270 7.04 -17.94 12.25
C THR A 270 6.80 -16.45 12.00
N TRP A 271 5.97 -16.10 11.01
CA TRP A 271 5.80 -14.73 10.54
C TRP A 271 4.36 -14.38 10.13
N ILE A 272 3.87 -13.22 10.59
CA ILE A 272 2.57 -12.66 10.16
C ILE A 272 2.79 -11.19 9.79
N ASP A 273 2.76 -10.87 8.49
CA ASP A 273 2.81 -9.48 8.04
C ASP A 273 1.40 -8.87 8.08
N LEU A 274 1.24 -7.81 8.87
CA LEU A 274 0.00 -7.04 9.02
C LEU A 274 0.15 -5.59 8.54
N GLY A 275 1.25 -5.27 7.85
CA GLY A 275 1.61 -3.91 7.44
C GLY A 275 0.53 -3.22 6.61
N ASN A 276 0.45 -1.90 6.72
CA ASN A 276 -0.42 -1.07 5.90
C ASN A 276 -1.90 -1.49 5.87
N ASN A 277 -2.41 -2.09 6.94
CA ASN A 277 -3.85 -2.28 7.14
C ASN A 277 -4.53 -0.96 7.57
N VAL A 278 -5.85 -0.93 7.72
CA VAL A 278 -6.60 0.33 7.91
C VAL A 278 -6.45 0.91 9.32
N ASP A 279 -6.33 0.06 10.32
CA ASP A 279 -6.25 0.46 11.73
C ASP A 279 -5.32 -0.51 12.51
N ILE A 280 -4.14 -0.76 11.92
CA ILE A 280 -3.08 -1.60 12.49
C ILE A 280 -1.73 -0.93 12.21
N PHE A 281 -1.28 -0.11 13.16
CA PHE A 281 0.00 0.62 13.07
C PHE A 281 1.12 -0.01 13.93
N SER A 282 0.75 -0.62 15.06
CA SER A 282 1.67 -1.32 15.97
C SER A 282 1.06 -2.60 16.54
N LEU A 283 1.91 -3.56 16.91
CA LEU A 283 1.52 -4.88 17.41
C LEU A 283 1.53 -4.93 18.95
N PRO A 284 0.48 -5.48 19.60
CA PRO A 284 0.47 -5.69 21.04
C PRO A 284 1.65 -6.55 21.52
N GLN A 285 2.24 -6.20 22.67
CA GLN A 285 3.35 -6.99 23.23
C GLN A 285 2.95 -8.46 23.47
N THR A 286 1.68 -8.71 23.79
CA THR A 286 1.09 -10.05 23.95
C THR A 286 1.03 -10.85 22.65
N PHE A 287 0.74 -10.21 21.52
CA PHE A 287 0.80 -10.82 20.18
C PHE A 287 2.23 -11.31 19.91
N LEU A 288 3.20 -10.39 20.03
CA LEU A 288 4.61 -10.66 19.73
C LEU A 288 5.23 -11.72 20.65
N VAL A 289 4.94 -11.68 21.95
CA VAL A 289 5.42 -12.70 22.90
C VAL A 289 4.77 -14.07 22.63
N SER A 290 3.56 -14.11 22.07
CA SER A 290 2.90 -15.36 21.71
C SER A 290 3.46 -15.92 20.39
N LEU A 291 3.66 -15.06 19.37
CA LEU A 291 4.32 -15.42 18.12
C LEU A 291 5.74 -15.93 18.38
N LYS A 292 6.59 -15.21 19.12
CA LYS A 292 7.97 -15.65 19.43
C LYS A 292 8.04 -17.02 20.13
N LYS A 293 7.00 -17.44 20.85
CA LYS A 293 6.90 -18.79 21.45
C LYS A 293 6.60 -19.90 20.43
N ARG A 294 6.14 -19.56 19.22
CA ARG A 294 6.05 -20.47 18.05
C ARG A 294 7.35 -20.48 17.23
N CYS A 295 8.19 -19.45 17.36
CA CYS A 295 9.45 -19.28 16.60
C CYS A 295 10.75 -19.57 17.41
N PRO A 296 10.91 -20.67 18.18
CA PRO A 296 12.05 -20.83 19.10
C PRO A 296 13.44 -20.92 18.42
N LYS A 297 13.50 -21.03 17.10
CA LYS A 297 14.74 -21.05 16.30
C LYS A 297 15.25 -19.66 15.87
N GLN A 298 14.47 -18.59 16.04
CA GLN A 298 14.89 -17.23 15.69
C GLN A 298 14.94 -16.33 16.94
N GLY A 299 16.14 -15.83 17.24
CA GLY A 299 16.41 -15.05 18.46
C GLY A 299 15.68 -13.69 18.51
N ASN A 300 15.31 -13.15 17.35
CA ASN A 300 14.55 -11.92 17.19
C ASN A 300 13.16 -12.22 16.60
N LEU A 301 12.21 -11.32 16.85
CA LEU A 301 11.03 -11.24 16.01
C LEU A 301 11.48 -10.69 14.65
N PRO A 302 11.15 -11.33 13.51
CA PRO A 302 11.31 -10.69 12.21
C PRO A 302 10.52 -9.37 12.21
N THR A 303 10.98 -8.38 11.45
CA THR A 303 10.25 -7.13 11.22
C THR A 303 10.42 -6.79 9.75
N ILE A 304 9.45 -7.21 8.94
CA ILE A 304 9.59 -7.39 7.48
C ILE A 304 10.52 -8.59 7.16
N LEU A 305 10.20 -9.32 6.08
CA LEU A 305 11.15 -10.25 5.46
C LEU A 305 12.12 -9.43 4.62
N GLU A 306 13.32 -9.19 5.16
CA GLU A 306 14.44 -8.62 4.41
C GLU A 306 14.81 -9.59 3.27
N PHE A 307 14.34 -9.29 2.06
CA PHE A 307 14.80 -9.96 0.84
C PHE A 307 16.29 -9.63 0.68
N GLY A 308 17.14 -10.63 0.93
CA GLY A 308 18.53 -10.40 1.28
C GLY A 308 19.35 -9.70 0.19
N GLU A 309 19.92 -8.55 0.55
CA GLU A 309 20.97 -7.86 -0.22
C GLU A 309 22.30 -8.66 -0.22
N GLY A 310 22.39 -9.72 0.60
CA GLY A 310 23.56 -10.60 0.76
C GLY A 310 24.01 -11.40 -0.47
N GLN A 311 23.42 -11.21 -1.65
CA GLN A 311 23.93 -11.74 -2.92
C GLN A 311 24.73 -10.72 -3.75
N LEU A 312 24.78 -9.44 -3.36
CA LEU A 312 25.68 -8.45 -3.99
C LEU A 312 27.09 -8.51 -3.39
N ASN A 313 27.20 -8.65 -2.07
CA ASN A 313 28.47 -8.53 -1.36
C ASN A 313 29.48 -9.67 -1.67
N GLU A 314 29.05 -10.83 -2.16
CA GLU A 314 29.98 -11.91 -2.60
C GLU A 314 30.57 -11.68 -4.01
N LEU A 315 29.99 -10.76 -4.80
CA LEU A 315 30.49 -10.39 -6.13
C LEU A 315 31.48 -9.23 -6.05
N GLU A 316 31.21 -8.20 -5.25
CA GLU A 316 32.13 -7.05 -5.08
C GLU A 316 33.47 -7.43 -4.41
N ASN A 317 33.54 -8.57 -3.72
CA ASN A 317 34.77 -9.09 -3.11
C ASN A 317 35.66 -9.93 -4.06
N GLN A 318 35.29 -10.10 -5.34
CA GLN A 318 36.08 -10.85 -6.32
C GLN A 318 36.69 -10.00 -7.45
N ASP A 319 36.28 -8.74 -7.61
CA ASP A 319 36.73 -7.86 -8.71
C ASP A 319 37.92 -6.94 -8.31
N GLY A 320 38.56 -7.23 -7.16
CA GLY A 320 39.57 -6.36 -6.53
C GLY A 320 41.02 -6.84 -6.63
N SER A 321 41.33 -7.81 -7.48
CA SER A 321 42.63 -8.53 -7.45
C SER A 321 43.30 -8.77 -8.80
N VAL A 322 43.08 -7.90 -9.79
CA VAL A 322 43.80 -7.92 -11.09
C VAL A 322 44.18 -6.51 -11.54
N GLU A 323 45.32 -5.99 -11.04
CA GLU A 323 46.21 -5.01 -11.72
C GLU A 323 47.39 -4.68 -10.79
N ASN A 324 48.64 -4.89 -11.27
CA ASN A 324 49.96 -4.41 -10.79
C ASN A 324 51.06 -5.46 -11.10
N GLN A 325 51.40 -5.68 -12.38
CA GLN A 325 52.60 -6.48 -12.76
C GLN A 325 53.20 -6.11 -14.13
N GLU A 326 53.47 -4.82 -14.33
CA GLU A 326 54.53 -4.33 -15.21
C GLU A 326 55.37 -3.40 -14.30
N ASP A 327 56.70 -3.54 -14.19
CA ASP A 327 57.66 -3.16 -15.23
C ASP A 327 59.04 -3.89 -15.17
N GLU A 328 59.85 -3.69 -16.23
CA GLU A 328 61.32 -3.83 -16.34
C GLU A 328 62.04 -5.17 -16.00
N ILE A 329 61.90 -6.13 -16.91
CA ILE A 329 62.99 -6.63 -17.80
C ILE A 329 64.46 -6.31 -17.39
N THR A 330 65.31 -7.33 -17.16
CA THR A 330 66.59 -7.54 -17.92
C THR A 330 67.40 -8.80 -17.50
N GLY A 331 67.89 -9.55 -18.50
CA GLY A 331 69.24 -10.17 -18.51
C GLY A 331 69.50 -11.55 -17.86
N GLY A 332 70.00 -12.51 -18.67
CA GLY A 332 71.23 -13.25 -18.28
C GLY A 332 71.22 -14.78 -18.02
N VAL A 333 71.31 -15.57 -19.10
CA VAL A 333 72.35 -16.63 -19.31
C VAL A 333 72.57 -17.80 -18.29
N CYS A 334 72.35 -19.02 -18.80
CA CYS A 334 73.02 -20.34 -18.56
C CYS A 334 73.06 -21.10 -17.19
N GLU A 335 72.53 -22.33 -17.28
CA GLU A 335 73.15 -23.63 -16.92
C GLU A 335 73.27 -24.22 -15.48
N HIS A 336 73.33 -25.56 -15.49
CA HIS A 336 73.95 -26.49 -14.53
C HIS A 336 73.31 -26.90 -13.17
N SER A 337 72.36 -27.84 -13.28
CA SER A 337 72.53 -29.26 -12.85
C SER A 337 72.39 -29.72 -11.37
N SER A 338 72.13 -31.04 -11.28
CA SER A 338 72.67 -31.99 -10.27
C SER A 338 72.03 -32.17 -8.88
N LYS A 339 71.07 -33.10 -8.87
CA LYS A 339 70.91 -34.24 -7.92
C LYS A 339 70.23 -34.02 -6.54
N PRO A 340 69.51 -35.06 -6.05
CA PRO A 340 68.84 -35.07 -4.74
C PRO A 340 69.71 -35.66 -3.62
N LYS A 341 69.18 -35.63 -2.38
CA LYS A 341 69.58 -36.55 -1.30
C LYS A 341 68.36 -37.08 -0.53
N SER A 342 68.41 -38.40 -0.30
CA SER A 342 67.87 -39.18 0.83
C SER A 342 66.50 -38.79 1.39
#